data_AF-A0A7L3FWC2-F1
#
_entry.id   AF-A0A7L3FWC2-F1
#
_cell.length_a   1.000
_cell.length_b   1.000
_cell.length_c   1.000
_cell.angle_alpha   90.00
_cell.angle_beta   90.00
_cell.angle_gamma   90.00
#
_symmetry.space_group_name_H-M   'P 1'
#
loop_
_entity.id
_entity.type
_entity.pdbx_description
1 polymer ?
#
loop_
_entity_poly.entity_id
_entity_poly.type
_entity_poly.pdbx_seq_one_letter_code
_entity_poly.pdbx_strand_id
1 'polypeptide(L)'
;STNALMEQLHLKYQQKPWTETLKLVHFCMDKPLRRPAGSPSDSLLLSCMEKIQRTLNAKSLFSVMNRLESLSKQKGLSAHISPSGTACYITSTMFYIEVQLEKDGKVMDVKLAHFGEAPVVCEDLMQLLRMKNYDAFGKILEDLSNLYQIPGNSEVKAKGYLALQALEKDLYSMCLLDRTQDVNRVTEVLHGKVGHLVPRTGGTPMNIEFYISPYQVLNEELNPGSQVCGTKAVVTVEATDALHRLPLSPLLVDSQTGKDGNPGFLSLTDELSMDLPAFFVLKFHQPIPMSSSNIEQIQRIQITGLKLAPLYELIVQSTLQEKCSEDLSTHKSCFFVSLPDCPKHCYFINWGSEKSDLAGALVSKIPFSHPKCVPGVIEILRHQVAYNTLISSCVSEKHINEDDSELLYFEVLPHKNTSFSVFFLHPVEDNLACVIIDVITSREVQCHLHLNPQDPTLNSSDDFIARAVKRCMSVPVVMRAIFRNAAKRKAES
;
A
#
# COMPACT_ATOMS: atom_id res chain seq x y z
N SER A 1 -15.45 54.64 13.84
CA SER A 1 -14.56 53.73 14.58
C SER A 1 -15.40 52.60 15.15
N THR A 2 -15.11 51.35 14.80
CA THR A 2 -15.79 50.14 15.30
C THR A 2 -15.84 50.07 16.82
N ASN A 3 -14.88 50.69 17.50
CA ASN A 3 -14.81 50.75 18.96
C ASN A 3 -15.96 51.57 19.58
N ALA A 4 -16.40 52.66 18.95
CA ALA A 4 -17.53 53.46 19.44
C ALA A 4 -18.87 52.71 19.32
N LEU A 5 -19.01 51.87 18.28
CA LEU A 5 -20.18 51.03 18.08
C LEU A 5 -20.22 49.88 19.11
N MET A 6 -19.04 49.30 19.41
CA MET A 6 -18.90 48.26 20.43
C MET A 6 -19.17 48.78 21.84
N GLU A 7 -18.74 50.00 22.18
CA GLU A 7 -19.07 50.65 23.45
C GLU A 7 -20.57 50.94 23.58
N GLN A 8 -21.22 51.43 22.52
CA GLN A 8 -22.67 51.65 22.51
C GLN A 8 -23.46 50.35 22.67
N LEU A 9 -23.00 49.26 22.05
CA LEU A 9 -23.59 47.93 22.24
C LEU A 9 -23.36 47.43 23.67
N HIS A 10 -22.16 47.63 24.23
CA HIS A 10 -21.86 47.21 25.59
C HIS A 10 -22.78 47.92 26.61
N LEU A 11 -22.92 49.24 26.51
CA LEU A 11 -23.83 50.04 27.34
C LEU A 11 -25.30 49.62 27.16
N LYS A 12 -25.72 49.28 25.94
CA LYS A 12 -27.10 48.88 25.63
C LYS A 12 -27.49 47.52 26.22
N TYR A 13 -26.53 46.61 26.41
CA TYR A 13 -26.77 45.26 26.89
C TYR A 13 -26.29 45.00 28.34
N GLN A 14 -25.59 45.94 28.97
CA GLN A 14 -25.09 45.83 30.35
C GLN A 14 -26.21 45.65 31.39
N GLN A 15 -27.41 46.15 31.12
CA GLN A 15 -28.57 46.10 32.03
C GLN A 15 -29.53 44.93 31.74
N LYS A 16 -29.26 44.10 30.72
CA LYS A 16 -30.17 43.01 30.34
C LYS A 16 -29.84 41.72 31.09
N PRO A 17 -30.84 41.05 31.70
CA PRO A 17 -30.61 39.74 32.31
C PRO A 17 -30.18 38.72 31.26
N TRP A 18 -29.21 37.88 31.62
CA TRP A 18 -28.57 36.91 30.72
C TRP A 18 -29.55 36.00 29.98
N THR A 19 -30.70 35.74 30.59
CA THR A 19 -31.82 34.97 30.01
C THR A 19 -32.44 35.63 28.78
N GLU A 20 -32.48 36.96 28.68
CA GLU A 20 -32.92 37.65 27.46
C GLU A 20 -31.88 37.61 26.36
N THR A 21 -30.60 37.73 26.71
CA THR A 21 -29.48 37.63 25.77
C THR A 21 -29.44 36.24 25.13
N LEU A 22 -29.63 35.18 25.93
CA LEU A 22 -29.75 33.80 25.44
C LEU A 22 -30.94 33.59 24.50
N LYS A 23 -32.09 34.19 24.82
CA LYS A 23 -33.27 34.15 23.93
C LYS A 23 -33.01 34.87 22.61
N LEU A 24 -32.27 35.98 22.63
CA LEU A 24 -31.90 36.73 21.43
C LEU A 24 -30.94 35.93 20.55
N VAL A 25 -29.96 35.26 21.17
CA VAL A 25 -29.02 34.37 20.49
C VAL A 25 -29.76 33.18 19.86
N HIS A 26 -30.63 32.50 20.61
CA HIS A 26 -31.48 31.43 20.07
C HIS A 26 -32.39 31.92 18.95
N PHE A 27 -32.99 33.11 19.08
CA PHE A 27 -33.82 33.71 18.03
C PHE A 27 -33.03 34.03 16.75
N CYS A 28 -31.75 34.43 16.88
CA CYS A 28 -30.84 34.62 15.76
C CYS A 28 -30.35 33.30 15.15
N MET A 29 -30.26 32.22 15.94
CA MET A 29 -29.89 30.89 15.44
C MET A 29 -31.05 30.15 14.78
N ASP A 30 -32.30 30.35 15.24
CA ASP A 30 -33.50 29.66 14.73
C ASP A 30 -34.04 30.28 13.43
N LYS A 31 -33.68 31.53 13.11
CA LYS A 31 -34.04 32.15 11.83
C LYS A 31 -32.83 32.15 10.89
N PRO A 32 -32.75 31.23 9.90
CA PRO A 32 -31.79 31.40 8.82
C PRO A 32 -32.18 32.68 8.07
N LEU A 33 -31.37 33.73 8.19
CA LEU A 33 -31.52 34.90 7.32
C LEU A 33 -31.41 34.40 5.87
N ARG A 34 -32.53 34.40 5.15
CA ARG A 34 -32.51 34.36 3.68
C ARG A 34 -31.77 35.61 3.19
N ARG A 35 -30.48 35.50 2.95
CA ARG A 35 -29.65 36.48 2.23
C ARG A 35 -28.65 35.76 1.33
N PRO A 36 -28.21 36.41 0.23
CA PRO A 36 -27.71 35.73 -0.96
C PRO A 36 -26.38 35.02 -0.72
N ALA A 37 -26.23 33.87 -1.36
CA ALA A 37 -25.01 33.08 -1.38
C ALA A 37 -23.82 33.91 -1.87
N GLY A 38 -22.71 33.84 -1.13
CA GLY A 38 -21.41 34.32 -1.60
C GLY A 38 -20.57 35.03 -0.53
N SER A 39 -20.06 34.29 0.47
CA SER A 39 -18.85 34.71 1.19
C SER A 39 -17.97 33.47 1.49
N PRO A 40 -16.65 33.50 1.21
CA PRO A 40 -15.75 32.38 1.50
C PRO A 40 -15.50 32.17 3.00
N SER A 41 -15.86 33.15 3.83
CA SER A 41 -15.73 33.11 5.28
C SER A 41 -16.73 32.17 5.96
N ASP A 42 -17.91 31.97 5.36
CA ASP A 42 -18.95 31.12 5.95
C ASP A 42 -18.62 29.63 5.85
N SER A 43 -17.90 29.19 4.81
CA SER A 43 -17.47 27.79 4.68
C SER A 43 -16.37 27.42 5.68
N LEU A 44 -15.46 28.36 5.97
CA LEU A 44 -14.44 28.22 7.00
C LEU A 44 -15.03 28.21 8.41
N LEU A 45 -16.03 29.06 8.68
CA LEU A 45 -16.75 29.06 9.95
C LEU A 45 -17.59 27.79 10.14
N LEU A 46 -18.29 27.31 9.10
CA LEU A 46 -18.98 26.01 9.12
C LEU A 46 -17.99 24.86 9.37
N SER A 47 -16.84 24.85 8.69
CA SER A 47 -15.80 23.83 8.89
C SER A 47 -15.20 23.88 10.30
N CYS A 48 -14.93 25.08 10.84
CA CYS A 48 -14.46 25.27 12.21
C CYS A 48 -15.52 24.88 13.24
N MET A 49 -16.78 25.25 13.01
CA MET A 49 -17.90 24.86 13.88
C MET A 49 -18.09 23.34 13.86
N GLU A 50 -18.03 22.70 12.71
CA GLU A 50 -18.05 21.25 12.62
C GLU A 50 -16.85 20.63 13.36
N LYS A 51 -15.63 21.18 13.21
CA LYS A 51 -14.44 20.71 13.97
C LYS A 51 -14.62 20.89 15.49
N ILE A 52 -15.16 22.01 15.93
CA ILE A 52 -15.39 22.31 17.35
C ILE A 52 -16.51 21.42 17.91
N GLN A 53 -17.60 21.22 17.16
CA GLN A 53 -18.70 20.32 17.53
C GLN A 53 -18.28 18.84 17.52
N ARG A 54 -17.38 18.44 16.61
CA ARG A 54 -16.69 17.13 16.63
C ARG A 54 -15.87 16.93 17.91
N THR A 55 -15.39 18.01 18.52
CA THR A 55 -14.53 17.98 19.71
C THR A 55 -15.34 18.05 21.02
N LEU A 56 -16.45 18.80 21.04
CA LEU A 56 -17.24 19.07 22.26
C LEU A 56 -18.20 17.93 22.67
N ASN A 57 -18.70 17.12 21.73
CA ASN A 57 -19.77 16.15 22.03
C ASN A 57 -19.29 14.74 22.47
N ALA A 58 -18.00 14.55 22.75
CA ALA A 58 -17.37 13.23 22.87
C ALA A 58 -17.74 12.34 24.09
N LYS A 59 -18.82 12.64 24.84
CA LYS A 59 -19.21 11.90 26.07
C LYS A 59 -20.69 11.49 26.17
N SER A 60 -21.54 11.77 25.18
CA SER A 60 -22.95 11.34 25.23
C SER A 60 -23.24 10.24 24.21
N LEU A 61 -24.05 9.25 24.61
CA LEU A 61 -24.56 8.18 23.75
C LEU A 61 -25.14 8.74 22.43
N PHE A 62 -25.89 9.84 22.52
CA PHE A 62 -26.47 10.54 21.37
C PHE A 62 -25.41 11.04 20.38
N SER A 63 -24.26 11.53 20.86
CA SER A 63 -23.19 11.97 19.97
C SER A 63 -22.53 10.82 19.22
N VAL A 64 -22.33 9.67 19.87
CA VAL A 64 -21.75 8.50 19.22
C VAL A 64 -22.70 7.97 18.15
N MET A 65 -24.00 7.89 18.48
CA MET A 65 -25.03 7.45 17.53
C MET A 65 -25.17 8.39 16.33
N ASN A 66 -25.27 9.70 16.54
CA ASN A 66 -25.33 10.65 15.41
C ASN A 66 -24.09 10.59 14.53
N ARG A 67 -22.91 10.33 15.12
CA ARG A 67 -21.67 10.22 14.36
C ARG A 67 -21.65 8.94 13.54
N LEU A 68 -22.09 7.81 14.09
CA LEU A 68 -22.24 6.56 13.36
C LEU A 68 -23.28 6.69 12.23
N GLU A 69 -24.42 7.33 12.50
CA GLU A 69 -25.46 7.56 11.51
C GLU A 69 -24.98 8.48 10.38
N SER A 70 -24.33 9.60 10.72
CA SER A 70 -23.76 10.52 9.73
C SER A 70 -22.67 9.86 8.89
N LEU A 71 -21.79 9.08 9.51
CA LEU A 71 -20.72 8.36 8.82
C LEU A 71 -21.28 7.28 7.89
N SER A 72 -22.28 6.53 8.35
CA SER A 72 -22.96 5.51 7.53
C SER A 72 -23.62 6.13 6.32
N LYS A 73 -24.37 7.23 6.50
CA LYS A 73 -25.00 7.97 5.40
C LYS A 73 -23.97 8.51 4.42
N GLN A 74 -22.84 9.05 4.90
CA GLN A 74 -21.75 9.51 4.04
C GLN A 74 -21.19 8.39 3.15
N LYS A 75 -21.18 7.15 3.65
CA LYS A 75 -20.74 5.95 2.92
C LYS A 75 -21.87 5.25 2.15
N GLY A 76 -23.05 5.87 2.04
CA GLY A 76 -24.19 5.31 1.30
C GLY A 76 -24.91 4.17 2.01
N LEU A 77 -24.67 3.98 3.31
CA LEU A 77 -25.30 2.97 4.14
C LEU A 77 -26.47 3.55 4.94
N SER A 78 -27.44 2.69 5.24
CA SER A 78 -28.55 3.04 6.12
C SER A 78 -28.15 2.78 7.57
N ALA A 79 -28.58 3.63 8.49
CA ALA A 79 -28.33 3.47 9.92
C ALA A 79 -29.62 3.71 10.70
N HIS A 80 -29.90 2.82 11.65
CA HIS A 80 -31.11 2.83 12.46
C HIS A 80 -30.75 2.63 13.93
N ILE A 81 -31.41 3.37 14.81
CA ILE A 81 -31.23 3.25 16.26
C ILE A 81 -32.33 2.34 16.80
N SER A 82 -31.98 1.42 17.68
CA SER A 82 -32.96 0.54 18.31
C SER A 82 -33.96 1.35 19.14
N PRO A 83 -35.21 0.85 19.31
CA PRO A 83 -36.18 1.47 20.21
C PRO A 83 -35.70 1.56 21.66
N SER A 84 -34.78 0.69 22.08
CA SER A 84 -34.15 0.74 23.41
C SER A 84 -33.15 1.88 23.57
N GLY A 85 -32.72 2.51 22.48
CA GLY A 85 -31.73 3.59 22.49
C GLY A 85 -30.33 3.15 22.89
N THR A 86 -30.03 1.84 22.83
CA THR A 86 -28.74 1.27 23.26
C THR A 86 -28.03 0.48 22.16
N ALA A 87 -28.63 0.35 20.97
CA ALA A 87 -28.00 -0.31 19.83
C ALA A 87 -28.19 0.53 18.57
N CYS A 88 -27.18 0.49 17.70
CA CYS A 88 -27.18 1.11 16.38
C CYS A 88 -26.94 0.02 15.34
N TYR A 89 -27.81 -0.05 14.34
CA TYR A 89 -27.72 -0.98 13.23
C TYR A 89 -27.31 -0.21 11.98
N ILE A 90 -26.19 -0.59 11.38
CA ILE A 90 -25.74 -0.08 10.08
C ILE A 90 -26.05 -1.17 9.05
N THR A 91 -26.96 -0.89 8.14
CA THR A 91 -27.54 -1.87 7.23
C THR A 91 -27.23 -1.55 5.77
N SER A 92 -26.89 -2.61 5.03
CA SER A 92 -26.79 -2.68 3.57
C SER A 92 -27.75 -3.75 3.05
N THR A 93 -27.82 -3.89 1.73
CA THR A 93 -28.53 -5.02 1.09
C THR A 93 -27.83 -6.36 1.33
N MET A 94 -26.51 -6.34 1.54
CA MET A 94 -25.68 -7.56 1.60
C MET A 94 -25.08 -7.86 2.97
N PHE A 95 -25.15 -6.92 3.92
CA PHE A 95 -24.63 -7.12 5.28
C PHE A 95 -25.30 -6.14 6.26
N TYR A 96 -25.18 -6.40 7.55
CA TYR A 96 -25.46 -5.43 8.59
C TYR A 96 -24.44 -5.51 9.73
N ILE A 97 -24.26 -4.39 10.42
CA ILE A 97 -23.42 -4.26 11.60
C ILE A 97 -24.32 -3.82 12.76
N GLU A 98 -24.25 -4.55 13.86
CA GLU A 98 -24.90 -4.20 15.13
C GLU A 98 -23.85 -3.66 16.09
N VAL A 99 -24.00 -2.39 16.50
CA VAL A 99 -23.14 -1.74 17.49
C VAL A 99 -23.93 -1.57 18.79
N GLN A 100 -23.51 -2.26 19.84
CA GLN A 100 -24.13 -2.17 21.16
C GLN A 100 -23.36 -1.19 22.06
N LEU A 101 -24.11 -0.26 22.66
CA LEU A 101 -23.58 0.84 23.47
C LEU A 101 -24.16 0.78 24.90
N GLU A 102 -23.34 1.12 25.89
CA GLU A 102 -23.80 1.43 27.25
C GLU A 102 -24.41 2.83 27.31
N LYS A 103 -25.18 3.13 28.38
CA LYS A 103 -25.88 4.40 28.59
C LYS A 103 -24.94 5.62 28.64
N ASP A 104 -23.66 5.40 28.94
CA ASP A 104 -22.60 6.41 28.96
C ASP A 104 -21.95 6.64 27.57
N GLY A 105 -22.38 5.90 26.54
CA GLY A 105 -21.86 5.98 25.18
C GLY A 105 -20.63 5.09 24.93
N LYS A 106 -20.25 4.22 25.87
CA LYS A 106 -19.16 3.25 25.69
C LYS A 106 -19.61 2.09 24.79
N VAL A 107 -18.73 1.67 23.88
CA VAL A 107 -18.98 0.56 22.94
C VAL A 107 -18.72 -0.77 23.65
N MET A 108 -19.78 -1.57 23.79
CA MET A 108 -19.77 -2.86 24.46
C MET A 108 -19.45 -3.98 23.50
N ASP A 109 -20.18 -4.04 22.40
CA ASP A 109 -20.11 -5.13 21.44
C ASP A 109 -20.34 -4.60 20.02
N VAL A 110 -19.71 -5.25 19.05
CA VAL A 110 -19.90 -4.97 17.62
C VAL A 110 -19.99 -6.30 16.89
N LYS A 111 -21.13 -6.55 16.22
CA LYS A 111 -21.35 -7.76 15.43
C LYS A 111 -21.52 -7.42 13.95
N LEU A 112 -20.93 -8.24 13.09
CA LEU A 112 -21.09 -8.16 11.64
C LEU A 112 -21.79 -9.43 11.15
N ALA A 113 -22.80 -9.25 10.31
CA ALA A 113 -23.49 -10.35 9.64
C ALA A 113 -23.54 -10.09 8.14
N HIS A 114 -23.07 -11.06 7.35
CA HIS A 114 -23.21 -11.06 5.89
C HIS A 114 -24.56 -11.69 5.50
N PHE A 115 -24.99 -11.46 4.26
CA PHE A 115 -26.25 -11.98 3.73
C PHE A 115 -26.35 -13.50 3.90
N GLY A 116 -27.34 -13.96 4.68
CA GLY A 116 -27.58 -15.37 4.96
C GLY A 116 -26.66 -16.00 6.02
N GLU A 117 -25.74 -15.24 6.61
CA GLU A 117 -24.86 -15.70 7.69
C GLU A 117 -25.35 -15.23 9.08
N ALA A 118 -24.93 -15.94 10.13
CA ALA A 118 -25.18 -15.53 11.50
C ALA A 118 -24.26 -14.35 11.89
N PRO A 119 -24.70 -13.43 12.78
CA PRO A 119 -23.86 -12.34 13.25
C PRO A 119 -22.67 -12.85 14.07
N VAL A 120 -21.47 -12.36 13.73
CA VAL A 120 -20.20 -12.70 14.39
C VAL A 120 -19.63 -11.46 15.06
N VAL A 121 -19.13 -11.62 16.30
CA VAL A 121 -18.45 -10.55 17.03
C VAL A 121 -17.19 -10.13 16.31
N CYS A 122 -16.99 -8.83 16.13
CA CYS A 122 -15.84 -8.25 15.45
C CYS A 122 -15.06 -7.34 16.40
N GLU A 123 -13.97 -7.89 16.97
CA GLU A 123 -13.08 -7.18 17.89
C GLU A 123 -12.40 -5.97 17.25
N ASP A 124 -12.03 -6.05 15.96
CA ASP A 124 -11.35 -4.96 15.27
C ASP A 124 -12.24 -3.71 15.15
N LEU A 125 -13.50 -3.89 14.71
CA LEU A 125 -14.47 -2.81 14.66
C LEU A 125 -14.77 -2.27 16.06
N MET A 126 -14.86 -3.16 17.05
CA MET A 126 -15.04 -2.79 18.44
C MET A 126 -13.89 -1.91 18.96
N GLN A 127 -12.65 -2.29 18.66
CA GLN A 127 -11.45 -1.55 19.07
C GLN A 127 -11.38 -0.18 18.39
N LEU A 128 -11.66 -0.09 17.08
CA LEU A 128 -11.67 1.19 16.35
C LEU A 128 -12.70 2.16 16.92
N LEU A 129 -13.89 1.69 17.24
CA LEU A 129 -14.93 2.53 17.85
C LEU A 129 -14.57 2.92 19.29
N ARG A 130 -13.97 2.02 20.09
CA ARG A 130 -13.46 2.33 21.45
C ARG A 130 -12.34 3.37 21.41
N MET A 131 -11.46 3.29 20.42
CA MET A 131 -10.40 4.27 20.16
C MET A 131 -10.93 5.56 19.51
N LYS A 132 -12.23 5.65 19.20
CA LYS A 132 -12.86 6.77 18.50
C LYS A 132 -12.22 7.07 17.14
N ASN A 133 -11.62 6.06 16.51
CA ASN A 133 -11.02 6.15 15.19
C ASN A 133 -12.08 5.92 14.11
N TYR A 134 -12.96 6.91 13.96
CA TYR A 134 -14.09 6.85 13.02
C TYR A 134 -13.64 6.90 11.55
N ASP A 135 -12.47 7.45 11.26
CA ASP A 135 -11.94 7.52 9.89
C ASP A 135 -11.56 6.11 9.40
N ALA A 136 -10.84 5.33 10.23
CA ALA A 136 -10.54 3.93 9.95
C ALA A 136 -11.81 3.06 9.89
N PHE A 137 -12.76 3.28 10.82
CA PHE A 137 -14.06 2.59 10.78
C PHE A 137 -14.82 2.90 9.48
N GLY A 138 -14.83 4.16 9.05
CA GLY A 138 -15.45 4.59 7.80
C GLY A 138 -14.82 3.95 6.56
N LYS A 139 -13.50 3.73 6.57
CA LYS A 139 -12.81 2.98 5.52
C LYS A 139 -13.25 1.51 5.48
N ILE A 140 -13.43 0.87 6.63
CA ILE A 140 -13.90 -0.51 6.68
C ILE A 140 -15.34 -0.64 6.14
N LEU A 141 -16.22 0.32 6.44
CA LEU A 141 -17.57 0.35 5.86
C LEU A 141 -17.55 0.47 4.33
N GLU A 142 -16.61 1.24 3.80
CA GLU A 142 -16.38 1.38 2.36
C GLU A 142 -15.86 0.07 1.77
N ASP A 143 -14.86 -0.56 2.39
CA ASP A 143 -14.28 -1.84 1.97
C ASP A 143 -15.33 -2.98 1.98
N LEU A 144 -16.18 -3.04 3.01
CA LEU A 144 -17.32 -3.97 3.07
C LEU A 144 -18.33 -3.73 1.94
N SER A 145 -18.55 -2.47 1.56
CA SER A 145 -19.46 -2.14 0.45
C SER A 145 -18.84 -2.52 -0.90
N ASN A 146 -17.53 -2.30 -1.05
CA ASN A 146 -16.76 -2.65 -2.25
C ASN A 146 -16.76 -4.16 -2.52
N LEU A 147 -16.80 -4.99 -1.47
CA LEU A 147 -16.89 -6.45 -1.55
C LEU A 147 -18.06 -6.96 -2.40
N TYR A 148 -19.15 -6.20 -2.44
CA TYR A 148 -20.41 -6.59 -3.08
C TYR A 148 -20.71 -5.80 -4.37
N GLN A 149 -19.71 -5.11 -4.93
CA GLN A 149 -19.82 -4.43 -6.23
C GLN A 149 -19.73 -5.41 -7.41
N ILE A 150 -20.49 -6.51 -7.35
CA ILE A 150 -20.61 -7.50 -8.43
C ILE A 150 -21.96 -7.29 -9.14
N PRO A 151 -22.02 -7.32 -10.48
CA PRO A 151 -23.27 -7.22 -11.21
C PRO A 151 -24.22 -8.38 -10.87
N GLY A 152 -25.50 -8.08 -10.68
CA GLY A 152 -26.53 -9.10 -10.43
C GLY A 152 -27.37 -8.87 -9.17
N ASN A 153 -28.23 -9.84 -8.89
CA ASN A 153 -29.09 -9.85 -7.70
C ASN A 153 -28.30 -10.22 -6.43
N SER A 154 -28.96 -10.17 -5.27
CA SER A 154 -28.31 -10.50 -3.98
C SER A 154 -27.74 -11.92 -3.93
N GLU A 155 -28.34 -12.86 -4.66
CA GLU A 155 -27.86 -14.25 -4.72
C GLU A 155 -26.53 -14.35 -5.46
N VAL A 156 -26.39 -13.73 -6.64
CA VAL A 156 -25.12 -13.67 -7.39
C VAL A 156 -24.02 -12.99 -6.57
N LYS A 157 -24.36 -11.90 -5.87
CA LYS A 157 -23.42 -11.20 -4.98
C LYS A 157 -22.99 -12.07 -3.80
N ALA A 158 -23.90 -12.83 -3.21
CA ALA A 158 -23.57 -13.79 -2.15
C ALA A 158 -22.67 -14.91 -2.66
N LYS A 159 -22.88 -15.41 -3.89
CA LYS A 159 -22.00 -16.39 -4.54
C LYS A 159 -20.61 -15.83 -4.82
N GLY A 160 -20.49 -14.57 -5.22
CA GLY A 160 -19.20 -13.89 -5.34
C GLY A 160 -18.44 -13.78 -4.02
N TYR A 161 -19.14 -13.50 -2.92
CA TYR A 161 -18.55 -13.51 -1.58
C TYR A 161 -18.10 -14.92 -1.15
N LEU A 162 -18.91 -15.95 -1.40
CA LEU A 162 -18.54 -17.35 -1.17
C LEU A 162 -17.28 -17.75 -1.97
N ALA A 163 -17.18 -17.29 -3.22
CA ALA A 163 -16.00 -17.53 -4.05
C ALA A 163 -14.74 -16.91 -3.45
N LEU A 164 -14.86 -15.69 -2.90
CA LEU A 164 -13.75 -15.05 -2.21
C LEU A 164 -13.36 -15.81 -0.93
N GLN A 165 -14.33 -16.25 -0.11
CA GLN A 165 -14.05 -17.05 1.10
C GLN A 165 -13.34 -18.37 0.75
N ALA A 166 -13.75 -19.04 -0.33
CA ALA A 166 -13.11 -20.24 -0.83
C ALA A 166 -11.65 -19.97 -1.22
N LEU A 167 -11.40 -18.90 -1.98
CA LEU A 167 -10.05 -18.46 -2.33
C LEU A 167 -9.20 -18.14 -1.09
N GLU A 168 -9.72 -17.34 -0.16
CA GLU A 168 -9.03 -16.96 1.08
C GLU A 168 -8.59 -18.21 1.86
N LYS A 169 -9.46 -19.22 1.93
CA LYS A 169 -9.14 -20.49 2.60
C LYS A 169 -8.07 -21.30 1.86
N ASP A 170 -8.10 -21.36 0.54
CA ASP A 170 -7.05 -22.01 -0.26
C ASP A 170 -5.70 -21.31 -0.07
N LEU A 171 -5.66 -19.98 -0.13
CA LEU A 171 -4.44 -19.19 0.08
C LEU A 171 -3.88 -19.40 1.50
N TYR A 172 -4.73 -19.34 2.51
CA TYR A 172 -4.34 -19.57 3.89
C TYR A 172 -3.78 -20.97 4.09
N SER A 173 -4.44 -21.99 3.52
CA SER A 173 -3.98 -23.37 3.62
C SER A 173 -2.64 -23.58 2.89
N MET A 174 -2.43 -22.93 1.73
CA MET A 174 -1.11 -22.93 1.07
C MET A 174 -0.01 -22.29 1.92
N CYS A 175 -0.31 -21.20 2.63
CA CYS A 175 0.64 -20.58 3.55
C CYS A 175 1.02 -21.52 4.70
N LEU A 176 0.06 -22.29 5.22
CA LEU A 176 0.30 -23.26 6.29
C LEU A 176 1.13 -24.48 5.83
N LEU A 177 0.96 -24.94 4.59
CA LEU A 177 1.73 -26.08 4.05
C LEU A 177 3.24 -25.82 4.00
N ASP A 178 3.64 -24.56 3.85
CA ASP A 178 5.06 -24.17 3.80
C ASP A 178 5.61 -23.74 5.18
N ARG A 179 4.78 -23.68 6.22
CA ARG A 179 5.21 -23.25 7.55
C ARG A 179 5.95 -24.38 8.27
N THR A 180 7.20 -24.14 8.63
CA THR A 180 7.86 -24.85 9.73
C THR A 180 7.56 -24.14 11.06
N GLN A 181 7.74 -24.83 12.19
CA GLN A 181 7.29 -24.34 13.51
C GLN A 181 7.96 -23.03 14.00
N ASP A 182 9.04 -22.57 13.36
CA ASP A 182 9.86 -21.41 13.79
C ASP A 182 10.16 -20.40 12.65
N VAL A 183 9.24 -20.20 11.70
CA VAL A 183 9.50 -19.25 10.59
C VAL A 183 9.22 -17.80 11.03
N ASN A 184 10.24 -16.95 10.99
CA ASN A 184 10.11 -15.51 11.17
C ASN A 184 9.33 -14.88 9.99
N ARG A 185 8.54 -13.81 10.24
CA ARG A 185 7.79 -13.02 9.24
C ARG A 185 8.61 -12.74 7.98
N VAL A 186 9.85 -12.28 8.10
CA VAL A 186 10.71 -11.96 6.94
C VAL A 186 10.93 -13.18 6.05
N THR A 187 11.13 -14.34 6.66
CA THR A 187 11.30 -15.60 5.92
C THR A 187 10.00 -15.98 5.22
N GLU A 188 8.83 -15.81 5.85
CA GLU A 188 7.53 -16.05 5.22
C GLU A 188 7.30 -15.13 4.01
N VAL A 189 7.61 -13.84 4.17
CA VAL A 189 7.47 -12.82 3.12
C VAL A 189 8.33 -13.18 1.91
N LEU A 190 9.61 -13.55 2.11
CA LEU A 190 10.55 -13.77 1.02
C LEU A 190 10.56 -15.19 0.45
N HIS A 191 10.23 -16.21 1.25
CA HIS A 191 10.40 -17.62 0.88
C HIS A 191 9.08 -18.42 0.86
N GLY A 192 8.00 -17.96 1.50
CA GLY A 192 6.72 -18.66 1.44
C GLY A 192 6.13 -18.64 0.04
N LYS A 193 5.44 -19.71 -0.42
CA LYS A 193 4.84 -19.74 -1.77
C LYS A 193 3.91 -18.58 -2.05
N VAL A 194 3.10 -18.21 -1.07
CA VAL A 194 2.14 -17.10 -1.18
C VAL A 194 2.62 -15.83 -0.47
N GLY A 195 3.69 -15.88 0.33
CA GLY A 195 4.11 -14.77 1.19
C GLY A 195 3.49 -14.82 2.59
N HIS A 196 3.63 -13.74 3.35
CA HIS A 196 3.00 -13.60 4.66
C HIS A 196 1.55 -13.13 4.50
N LEU A 197 0.60 -13.98 4.92
CA LEU A 197 -0.83 -13.70 4.82
C LEU A 197 -1.38 -13.11 6.11
N VAL A 198 -2.10 -12.01 5.95
CA VAL A 198 -2.96 -11.45 6.99
C VAL A 198 -4.41 -11.74 6.61
N PRO A 199 -5.12 -12.63 7.34
CA PRO A 199 -6.50 -12.97 7.07
C PRO A 199 -7.43 -11.75 7.10
N ARG A 200 -8.56 -11.84 6.41
CA ARG A 200 -9.61 -10.81 6.43
C ARG A 200 -10.26 -10.75 7.80
N THR A 201 -10.43 -9.53 8.33
CA THR A 201 -11.07 -9.30 9.63
C THR A 201 -12.00 -8.09 9.58
N GLY A 202 -13.25 -8.25 10.04
CA GLY A 202 -14.19 -7.14 10.24
C GLY A 202 -14.56 -6.29 9.02
N GLY A 203 -14.09 -6.65 7.82
CA GLY A 203 -14.21 -5.87 6.58
C GLY A 203 -12.88 -5.40 5.98
N THR A 204 -11.77 -5.48 6.73
CA THR A 204 -10.42 -5.28 6.17
C THR A 204 -10.07 -6.49 5.30
N PRO A 205 -9.86 -6.34 3.98
CA PRO A 205 -9.67 -7.50 3.10
C PRO A 205 -8.38 -8.28 3.42
N MET A 206 -8.31 -9.53 2.98
CA MET A 206 -7.09 -10.34 3.12
C MET A 206 -5.91 -9.66 2.42
N ASN A 207 -4.76 -9.61 3.09
CA ASN A 207 -3.54 -9.01 2.56
C ASN A 207 -2.41 -10.04 2.45
N ILE A 208 -1.63 -9.91 1.39
CA ILE A 208 -0.43 -10.68 1.12
C ILE A 208 0.76 -9.74 1.17
N GLU A 209 1.64 -9.89 2.16
CA GLU A 209 2.95 -9.25 2.16
C GLU A 209 3.96 -10.17 1.46
N PHE A 210 4.48 -9.71 0.32
CA PHE A 210 5.24 -10.59 -0.58
C PHE A 210 6.70 -10.18 -0.77
N TYR A 211 7.09 -8.95 -0.43
CA TYR A 211 8.47 -8.51 -0.51
C TYR A 211 8.81 -7.52 0.60
N ILE A 212 10.01 -7.65 1.17
CA ILE A 212 10.60 -6.69 2.11
C ILE A 212 12.10 -6.61 1.82
N SER A 213 12.66 -5.41 1.71
CA SER A 213 14.09 -5.27 1.42
C SER A 213 14.94 -5.52 2.67
N PRO A 214 16.16 -6.07 2.54
CA PRO A 214 17.09 -6.20 3.66
C PRO A 214 17.36 -4.89 4.41
N TYR A 215 17.38 -3.76 3.70
CA TYR A 215 17.54 -2.44 4.32
C TYR A 215 16.34 -2.04 5.19
N GLN A 216 15.12 -2.37 4.76
CA GLN A 216 13.90 -2.15 5.54
C GLN A 216 13.91 -2.98 6.83
N VAL A 217 14.31 -4.26 6.75
CA VAL A 217 14.47 -5.14 7.92
C VAL A 217 15.49 -4.57 8.88
N LEU A 218 16.66 -4.17 8.38
CA LEU A 218 17.70 -3.55 9.20
C LEU A 218 17.22 -2.25 9.86
N ASN A 219 16.43 -1.44 9.17
CA ASN A 219 15.91 -0.20 9.72
C ASN A 219 14.89 -0.43 10.85
N GLU A 220 14.10 -1.51 10.77
CA GLU A 220 13.19 -1.95 11.85
C GLU A 220 13.98 -2.44 13.07
N GLU A 221 15.07 -3.19 12.87
CA GLU A 221 15.96 -3.64 13.94
C GLU A 221 16.67 -2.48 14.66
N LEU A 222 17.11 -1.47 13.90
CA LEU A 222 17.79 -0.30 14.44
C LEU A 222 16.85 0.70 15.12
N ASN A 223 15.56 0.70 14.78
CA ASN A 223 14.56 1.61 15.33
C ASN A 223 13.34 0.85 15.88
N PRO A 224 13.46 0.22 17.08
CA PRO A 224 12.37 -0.55 17.68
C PRO A 224 11.16 0.36 17.95
N GLY A 225 10.12 0.24 17.12
CA GLY A 225 8.93 1.11 17.15
C GLY A 225 8.52 1.65 15.78
N SER A 226 9.42 1.64 14.79
CA SER A 226 9.08 1.85 13.39
C SER A 226 8.63 0.51 12.79
N GLN A 227 7.32 0.25 12.75
CA GLN A 227 6.82 -0.96 12.09
C GLN A 227 7.00 -0.81 10.58
N VAL A 228 8.03 -1.46 10.03
CA VAL A 228 8.31 -1.38 8.60
C VAL A 228 7.40 -2.36 7.88
N CYS A 229 6.54 -1.82 7.04
CA CYS A 229 5.64 -2.58 6.18
C CYS A 229 6.34 -2.86 4.85
N GLY A 230 6.45 -4.15 4.51
CA GLY A 230 6.86 -4.57 3.17
C GLY A 230 5.77 -4.29 2.13
N THR A 231 6.05 -4.65 0.89
CA THR A 231 5.13 -4.49 -0.23
C THR A 231 3.97 -5.49 -0.11
N LYS A 232 2.74 -4.96 -0.19
CA LYS A 232 1.51 -5.72 0.03
C LYS A 232 0.59 -5.72 -1.18
N ALA A 233 -0.15 -6.81 -1.34
CA ALA A 233 -1.27 -6.95 -2.25
C ALA A 233 -2.55 -7.31 -1.48
N VAL A 234 -3.66 -6.70 -1.85
CA VAL A 234 -4.99 -6.99 -1.33
C VAL A 234 -5.63 -8.06 -2.20
N VAL A 235 -6.18 -9.11 -1.59
CA VAL A 235 -6.96 -10.14 -2.30
C VAL A 235 -8.43 -9.74 -2.28
N THR A 236 -9.03 -9.58 -3.46
CA THR A 236 -10.44 -9.18 -3.58
C THR A 236 -11.08 -9.78 -4.83
N VAL A 237 -12.40 -9.60 -4.96
CA VAL A 237 -13.15 -9.82 -6.21
C VAL A 237 -13.48 -8.47 -6.83
N GLU A 238 -13.45 -8.37 -8.16
CA GLU A 238 -13.94 -7.20 -8.91
C GLU A 238 -14.93 -7.63 -10.01
N ALA A 239 -15.83 -6.72 -10.37
CA ALA A 239 -16.80 -6.90 -11.45
C ALA A 239 -16.14 -6.99 -12.83
N THR A 240 -16.80 -7.71 -13.73
CA THR A 240 -16.48 -7.73 -15.16
C THR A 240 -17.73 -7.91 -16.01
N ASP A 241 -17.62 -7.55 -17.28
CA ASP A 241 -18.68 -7.77 -18.27
C ASP A 241 -18.71 -9.22 -18.79
N ALA A 242 -17.62 -9.97 -18.59
CA ALA A 242 -17.51 -11.37 -18.99
C ALA A 242 -17.87 -12.34 -17.84
N LEU A 243 -18.34 -13.53 -18.19
CA LEU A 243 -18.51 -14.59 -17.19
C LEU A 243 -17.19 -15.35 -17.01
N HIS A 244 -16.76 -15.47 -15.75
CA HIS A 244 -15.63 -16.32 -15.38
C HIS A 244 -16.07 -17.41 -14.41
N ARG A 245 -15.54 -18.62 -14.63
CA ARG A 245 -15.80 -19.77 -13.77
C ARG A 245 -14.94 -19.68 -12.51
N LEU A 246 -15.58 -19.35 -11.38
CA LEU A 246 -14.92 -19.19 -10.08
C LEU A 246 -15.28 -20.34 -9.13
N PRO A 247 -14.32 -20.82 -8.31
CA PRO A 247 -14.61 -21.81 -7.27
C PRO A 247 -15.49 -21.20 -6.18
N LEU A 248 -16.53 -21.93 -5.78
CA LEU A 248 -17.41 -21.60 -4.64
C LEU A 248 -17.01 -22.36 -3.36
N SER A 249 -16.03 -23.25 -3.47
CA SER A 249 -15.50 -24.06 -2.36
C SER A 249 -13.98 -24.20 -2.49
N PRO A 250 -13.24 -24.38 -1.37
CA PRO A 250 -11.79 -24.54 -1.40
C PRO A 250 -11.38 -25.74 -2.27
N LEU A 251 -10.40 -25.53 -3.13
CA LEU A 251 -9.92 -26.54 -4.09
C LEU A 251 -8.66 -27.26 -3.63
N LEU A 252 -7.97 -26.76 -2.60
CA LEU A 252 -6.71 -27.33 -2.14
C LEU A 252 -6.90 -28.74 -1.55
N VAL A 253 -6.04 -29.68 -1.96
CA VAL A 253 -6.05 -31.05 -1.43
C VAL A 253 -4.91 -31.22 -0.43
N ASP A 254 -5.24 -31.41 0.85
CA ASP A 254 -4.29 -31.46 1.98
C ASP A 254 -3.24 -32.59 1.93
N SER A 255 -3.42 -33.59 1.04
CA SER A 255 -2.64 -34.84 1.07
C SER A 255 -1.74 -35.11 -0.14
N GLN A 256 -1.70 -34.23 -1.14
CA GLN A 256 -0.88 -34.46 -2.34
C GLN A 256 -0.05 -33.22 -2.69
N THR A 257 1.20 -33.20 -2.24
CA THR A 257 2.26 -32.51 -2.99
C THR A 257 2.27 -33.14 -4.38
N GLY A 258 1.93 -32.36 -5.40
CA GLY A 258 2.05 -32.81 -6.79
C GLY A 258 3.50 -33.21 -7.09
N LYS A 259 3.72 -33.91 -8.21
CA LYS A 259 5.05 -34.37 -8.65
C LYS A 259 6.13 -33.26 -8.70
N ASP A 260 5.72 -31.99 -8.70
CA ASP A 260 6.56 -30.80 -8.84
C ASP A 260 6.73 -30.00 -7.52
N GLY A 261 6.28 -30.50 -6.37
CA GLY A 261 6.36 -29.77 -5.08
C GLY A 261 5.32 -28.65 -4.89
N ASN A 262 4.43 -28.47 -5.88
CA ASN A 262 3.27 -27.58 -5.82
C ASN A 262 2.05 -28.27 -5.19
N PRO A 263 1.18 -27.54 -4.49
CA PRO A 263 -0.03 -28.12 -3.93
C PRO A 263 -0.99 -28.61 -5.03
N GLY A 264 -1.59 -29.78 -4.81
CA GLY A 264 -2.64 -30.33 -5.67
C GLY A 264 -3.95 -29.58 -5.51
N PHE A 265 -4.64 -29.33 -6.62
CA PHE A 265 -5.95 -28.70 -6.66
C PHE A 265 -6.97 -29.62 -7.32
N LEU A 266 -8.20 -29.60 -6.80
CA LEU A 266 -9.34 -30.22 -7.45
C LEU A 266 -9.67 -29.51 -8.78
N SER A 267 -10.16 -30.28 -9.75
CA SER A 267 -10.67 -29.73 -11.01
C SER A 267 -11.96 -28.95 -10.77
N LEU A 268 -12.17 -27.87 -11.54
CA LEU A 268 -13.38 -27.04 -11.47
C LEU A 268 -14.60 -27.78 -12.06
N THR A 269 -15.35 -28.51 -11.23
CA THR A 269 -16.65 -29.12 -11.59
C THR A 269 -17.81 -28.16 -11.35
N ASP A 270 -18.98 -28.44 -11.95
CA ASP A 270 -20.19 -27.60 -11.77
C ASP A 270 -20.68 -27.58 -10.31
N GLU A 271 -20.26 -28.57 -9.51
CA GLU A 271 -20.57 -28.66 -8.08
C GLU A 271 -19.69 -27.72 -7.24
N LEU A 272 -18.43 -27.52 -7.65
CA LEU A 272 -17.43 -26.76 -6.89
C LEU A 272 -17.25 -25.33 -7.41
N SER A 273 -17.84 -24.98 -8.56
CA SER A 273 -17.61 -23.71 -9.24
C SER A 273 -18.85 -23.19 -9.96
N MET A 274 -18.85 -21.89 -10.28
CA MET A 274 -19.95 -21.21 -10.95
C MET A 274 -19.45 -20.11 -11.87
N ASP A 275 -20.15 -19.88 -12.97
CA ASP A 275 -19.92 -18.73 -13.85
C ASP A 275 -20.48 -17.46 -13.22
N LEU A 276 -19.60 -16.52 -12.90
CA LEU A 276 -19.93 -15.24 -12.27
C LEU A 276 -19.40 -14.07 -13.10
N PRO A 277 -20.10 -12.91 -13.11
CA PRO A 277 -19.63 -11.67 -13.76
C PRO A 277 -18.57 -10.97 -12.90
N ALA A 278 -17.56 -11.74 -12.47
CA ALA A 278 -16.52 -11.28 -11.56
C ALA A 278 -15.23 -12.09 -11.75
N PHE A 279 -14.09 -11.54 -11.32
CA PHE A 279 -12.81 -12.24 -11.26
C PHE A 279 -12.06 -11.90 -9.97
N PHE A 280 -11.12 -12.76 -9.57
CA PHE A 280 -10.25 -12.48 -8.43
C PHE A 280 -9.15 -11.51 -8.81
N VAL A 281 -8.72 -10.69 -7.86
CA VAL A 281 -7.76 -9.62 -8.11
C VAL A 281 -6.75 -9.54 -6.97
N LEU A 282 -5.47 -9.46 -7.34
CA LEU A 282 -4.43 -8.92 -6.47
C LEU A 282 -4.34 -7.42 -6.74
N LYS A 283 -4.80 -6.60 -5.80
CA LYS A 283 -4.84 -5.14 -5.92
C LYS A 283 -3.73 -4.51 -5.09
N PHE A 284 -2.96 -3.61 -5.69
CA PHE A 284 -1.85 -2.94 -5.01
C PHE A 284 -2.29 -1.57 -4.49
N HIS A 285 -1.80 -1.20 -3.31
CA HIS A 285 -2.08 0.12 -2.74
C HIS A 285 -1.46 1.24 -3.59
N GLN A 286 -0.24 1.00 -4.09
CA GLN A 286 0.42 1.83 -5.07
C GLN A 286 0.70 1.00 -6.33
N PRO A 287 0.51 1.56 -7.54
CA PRO A 287 0.84 0.86 -8.77
C PRO A 287 2.32 0.46 -8.81
N ILE A 288 2.59 -0.78 -9.21
CA ILE A 288 3.95 -1.32 -9.30
C ILE A 288 4.48 -1.10 -10.72
N PRO A 289 5.65 -0.47 -10.90
CA PRO A 289 6.35 -0.47 -12.18
C PRO A 289 6.76 -1.90 -12.56
N MET A 290 6.22 -2.42 -13.66
CA MET A 290 6.52 -3.76 -14.14
C MET A 290 7.10 -3.73 -15.55
N SER A 291 8.10 -4.55 -15.84
CA SER A 291 8.63 -4.72 -17.19
C SER A 291 7.60 -5.38 -18.09
N SER A 292 7.64 -5.08 -19.40
CA SER A 292 6.79 -5.71 -20.41
C SER A 292 6.91 -7.23 -20.36
N SER A 293 8.14 -7.77 -20.22
CA SER A 293 8.36 -9.22 -20.12
C SER A 293 7.69 -9.88 -18.91
N ASN A 294 7.72 -9.24 -17.74
CA ASN A 294 7.03 -9.75 -16.54
C ASN A 294 5.51 -9.60 -16.68
N ILE A 295 5.05 -8.51 -17.28
CA ILE A 295 3.63 -8.32 -17.63
C ILE A 295 3.18 -9.42 -18.58
N GLU A 296 3.94 -9.77 -19.62
CA GLU A 296 3.63 -10.84 -20.58
C GLU A 296 3.54 -12.22 -19.90
N GLN A 297 4.45 -12.51 -18.98
CA GLN A 297 4.42 -13.74 -18.17
C GLN A 297 3.14 -13.83 -17.33
N ILE A 298 2.67 -12.68 -16.81
CA ILE A 298 1.41 -12.58 -16.05
C ILE A 298 0.19 -12.50 -17.00
N GLN A 299 0.31 -11.92 -18.20
CA GLN A 299 -0.77 -11.64 -19.17
C GLN A 299 -1.41 -12.87 -19.80
N ARG A 300 -0.88 -14.08 -19.54
CA ARG A 300 -1.70 -15.30 -19.60
C ARG A 300 -2.99 -15.15 -18.74
N ILE A 301 -3.04 -14.13 -17.90
CA ILE A 301 -4.13 -13.66 -17.09
C ILE A 301 -4.50 -12.20 -17.49
N GLN A 302 -5.17 -12.03 -18.64
CA GLN A 302 -5.92 -10.84 -19.13
C GLN A 302 -5.65 -9.44 -18.47
N ILE A 303 -4.44 -8.87 -18.56
CA ILE A 303 -4.20 -7.46 -18.21
C ILE A 303 -4.27 -6.59 -19.49
N THR A 304 -5.34 -5.80 -19.65
CA THR A 304 -5.57 -4.94 -20.82
C THR A 304 -5.46 -3.44 -20.51
N GLY A 305 -5.05 -2.63 -21.49
CA GLY A 305 -5.14 -1.17 -21.43
C GLY A 305 -3.99 -0.46 -20.70
N LEU A 306 -2.85 -1.12 -20.52
CA LEU A 306 -1.67 -0.51 -19.89
C LEU A 306 -0.99 0.48 -20.84
N LYS A 307 -0.66 1.67 -20.32
CA LYS A 307 0.17 2.65 -21.03
C LYS A 307 1.64 2.26 -20.85
N LEU A 308 2.29 1.89 -21.95
CA LEU A 308 3.72 1.60 -21.96
C LEU A 308 4.54 2.89 -21.82
N ALA A 309 5.60 2.82 -21.04
CA ALA A 309 6.61 3.86 -20.85
C ALA A 309 7.96 3.20 -20.50
N PRO A 310 9.09 3.92 -20.55
CA PRO A 310 10.37 3.35 -20.14
C PRO A 310 10.34 2.93 -18.66
N LEU A 311 10.76 1.70 -18.34
CA LEU A 311 10.61 1.15 -16.99
C LEU A 311 11.28 2.01 -15.92
N TYR A 312 12.45 2.58 -16.21
CA TYR A 312 13.22 3.38 -15.25
C TYR A 312 12.55 4.72 -14.96
N GLU A 313 11.89 5.30 -15.95
CA GLU A 313 11.06 6.49 -15.75
C GLU A 313 9.92 6.18 -14.78
N LEU A 314 9.24 5.04 -14.96
CA LEU A 314 8.16 4.61 -14.06
C LEU A 314 8.65 4.36 -12.64
N ILE A 315 9.80 3.70 -12.46
CA ILE A 315 10.40 3.45 -11.14
C ILE A 315 10.73 4.77 -10.45
N VAL A 316 11.35 5.71 -11.16
CA VAL A 316 11.68 7.04 -10.63
C VAL A 316 10.41 7.80 -10.23
N GLN A 317 9.41 7.83 -11.10
CA GLN A 317 8.14 8.53 -10.82
C GLN A 317 7.43 7.94 -9.60
N SER A 318 7.30 6.61 -9.52
CA SER A 318 6.70 5.94 -8.37
C SER A 318 7.46 6.25 -7.07
N THR A 319 8.80 6.24 -7.12
CA THR A 319 9.64 6.53 -5.94
C THR A 319 9.50 7.97 -5.46
N LEU A 320 9.36 8.94 -6.37
CA LEU A 320 9.16 10.35 -6.02
C LEU A 320 7.74 10.64 -5.52
N GLN A 321 6.72 9.96 -6.07
CA GLN A 321 5.34 10.09 -5.59
C GLN A 321 5.19 9.57 -4.16
N GLU A 322 5.84 8.44 -3.84
CA GLU A 322 5.81 7.85 -2.51
C GLU A 322 6.41 8.76 -1.43
N LYS A 323 7.32 9.67 -1.82
CA LYS A 323 7.99 10.62 -0.92
C LYS A 323 7.30 12.00 -0.82
N CYS A 324 6.13 12.18 -1.45
CA CYS A 324 5.25 13.38 -1.34
C CYS A 324 5.80 14.69 -1.94
N SER A 325 6.38 14.64 -3.14
CA SER A 325 6.75 15.86 -3.90
C SER A 325 5.58 16.39 -4.76
N GLU A 326 5.11 17.61 -4.47
CA GLU A 326 4.09 18.33 -5.29
C GLU A 326 4.67 18.90 -6.60
N ASP A 327 5.99 19.09 -6.68
CA ASP A 327 6.68 19.57 -7.89
C ASP A 327 7.09 18.42 -8.81
N LEU A 328 6.12 17.94 -9.59
CA LEU A 328 6.35 16.99 -10.68
C LEU A 328 6.90 17.71 -11.92
N SER A 329 8.11 18.28 -11.82
CA SER A 329 8.88 18.59 -13.04
C SER A 329 9.39 17.25 -13.62
N THR A 330 8.58 16.69 -14.50
CA THR A 330 8.86 15.55 -15.36
C THR A 330 10.26 15.72 -15.97
N HIS A 331 11.08 14.69 -15.85
CA HIS A 331 12.44 14.56 -16.41
C HIS A 331 13.67 14.87 -15.52
N LYS A 332 13.62 14.68 -14.19
CA LYS A 332 14.85 14.62 -13.37
C LYS A 332 15.53 13.26 -13.51
N SER A 333 16.67 13.19 -14.19
CA SER A 333 17.48 11.96 -14.35
C SER A 333 18.67 11.91 -13.40
N CYS A 334 18.98 13.01 -12.72
CA CYS A 334 20.12 13.15 -11.82
C CYS A 334 19.66 13.24 -10.36
N PHE A 335 20.25 12.41 -9.49
CA PHE A 335 19.87 12.27 -8.08
C PHE A 335 21.07 12.26 -7.16
N PHE A 336 20.94 12.91 -6.01
CA PHE A 336 22.03 13.01 -5.03
C PHE A 336 21.74 12.20 -3.78
N VAL A 337 22.66 11.29 -3.44
CA VAL A 337 22.56 10.42 -2.26
C VAL A 337 23.70 10.72 -1.30
N SER A 338 23.37 10.95 -0.03
CA SER A 338 24.34 11.14 1.05
C SER A 338 24.36 9.92 1.95
N LEU A 339 25.54 9.32 2.12
CA LEU A 339 25.78 8.18 3.00
C LEU A 339 26.75 8.61 4.11
N PRO A 340 26.68 8.00 5.31
CA PRO A 340 27.64 8.27 6.36
C PRO A 340 29.04 7.78 5.94
N ASP A 341 30.05 8.55 6.36
CA ASP A 341 31.48 8.29 6.16
C ASP A 341 31.89 8.07 4.69
N CYS A 342 31.28 8.82 3.76
CA CYS A 342 31.54 8.71 2.34
C CYS A 342 31.31 10.06 1.64
N PRO A 343 32.09 10.39 0.59
CA PRO A 343 31.76 11.47 -0.34
C PRO A 343 30.33 11.32 -0.87
N LYS A 344 29.72 12.44 -1.28
CA LYS A 344 28.35 12.42 -1.79
C LYS A 344 28.31 11.73 -3.16
N HIS A 345 27.25 10.98 -3.41
CA HIS A 345 27.07 10.27 -4.67
C HIS A 345 26.07 11.03 -5.55
N CYS A 346 26.39 11.12 -6.84
CA CYS A 346 25.54 11.62 -7.90
C CYS A 346 25.19 10.48 -8.86
N TYR A 347 23.91 10.12 -8.94
CA TYR A 347 23.41 9.07 -9.82
C TYR A 347 22.66 9.67 -11.00
N PHE A 348 23.18 9.44 -12.20
CA PHE A 348 22.45 9.69 -13.44
C PHE A 348 21.76 8.40 -13.87
N ILE A 349 20.43 8.38 -13.86
CA ILE A 349 19.61 7.25 -14.28
C ILE A 349 19.17 7.48 -15.72
N ASN A 350 19.69 6.67 -16.64
CA ASN A 350 19.28 6.70 -18.03
C ASN A 350 17.95 5.97 -18.19
N TRP A 351 16.89 6.67 -18.58
CA TRP A 351 15.57 6.05 -18.70
C TRP A 351 15.44 5.09 -19.89
N GLY A 352 16.37 5.13 -20.84
CA GLY A 352 16.24 4.39 -22.09
C GLY A 352 15.19 5.00 -23.02
N SER A 353 14.68 4.20 -23.95
CA SER A 353 13.69 4.62 -24.95
C SER A 353 12.45 3.72 -24.90
N GLU A 354 11.27 4.30 -25.18
CA GLU A 354 9.98 3.59 -25.28
C GLU A 354 9.97 2.42 -26.27
N LYS A 355 10.91 2.39 -27.24
CA LYS A 355 11.00 1.36 -28.29
C LYS A 355 11.97 0.22 -27.98
N SER A 356 12.48 0.16 -26.75
CA SER A 356 13.39 -0.91 -26.32
C SER A 356 12.64 -2.04 -25.62
N ASP A 357 13.24 -3.23 -25.56
CA ASP A 357 12.76 -4.38 -24.76
C ASP A 357 12.63 -4.07 -23.25
N LEU A 358 13.01 -2.85 -22.85
CA LEU A 358 13.01 -2.32 -21.48
C LEU A 358 11.80 -1.42 -21.18
N ALA A 359 10.77 -1.46 -22.03
CA ALA A 359 9.48 -0.85 -21.74
C ALA A 359 8.81 -1.52 -20.54
N GLY A 360 7.93 -0.79 -19.88
CA GLY A 360 7.13 -1.26 -18.76
C GLY A 360 5.82 -0.51 -18.64
N ALA A 361 5.05 -0.85 -17.62
CA ALA A 361 3.82 -0.14 -17.26
C ALA A 361 3.59 -0.15 -15.76
N LEU A 362 2.79 0.80 -15.28
CA LEU A 362 2.30 0.82 -13.91
C LEU A 362 1.11 -0.15 -13.78
N VAL A 363 1.29 -1.18 -12.97
CA VAL A 363 0.26 -2.20 -12.73
C VAL A 363 -0.35 -1.95 -11.35
N SER A 364 -1.63 -1.56 -11.31
CA SER A 364 -2.38 -1.35 -10.07
C SER A 364 -3.08 -2.61 -9.56
N LYS A 365 -3.32 -3.57 -10.46
CA LYS A 365 -4.01 -4.81 -10.14
C LYS A 365 -3.68 -5.93 -11.12
N ILE A 366 -3.75 -7.17 -10.64
CA ILE A 366 -3.56 -8.38 -11.45
C ILE A 366 -4.81 -9.26 -11.29
N PRO A 367 -5.60 -9.44 -12.36
CA PRO A 367 -6.73 -10.38 -12.35
C PRO A 367 -6.22 -11.82 -12.27
N PHE A 368 -7.06 -12.74 -11.81
CA PHE A 368 -6.89 -14.20 -11.91
C PHE A 368 -8.22 -14.93 -11.60
N SER A 369 -8.28 -16.21 -11.95
CA SER A 369 -9.49 -17.03 -11.76
C SER A 369 -9.26 -18.29 -10.94
N HIS A 370 -8.01 -18.68 -10.70
CA HIS A 370 -7.68 -19.91 -9.99
C HIS A 370 -6.55 -19.69 -8.96
N PRO A 371 -6.67 -20.18 -7.71
CA PRO A 371 -5.68 -19.99 -6.63
C PRO A 371 -4.27 -20.47 -7.00
N LYS A 372 -4.16 -21.56 -7.77
CA LYS A 372 -2.89 -22.10 -8.32
C LYS A 372 -1.99 -21.05 -9.00
N CYS A 373 -2.56 -19.97 -9.55
CA CYS A 373 -1.78 -18.94 -10.23
C CYS A 373 -1.00 -18.05 -9.25
N VAL A 374 -1.48 -17.92 -8.01
CA VAL A 374 -0.97 -16.93 -7.05
C VAL A 374 0.51 -17.13 -6.71
N PRO A 375 1.01 -18.34 -6.40
CA PRO A 375 2.43 -18.52 -6.11
C PRO A 375 3.37 -18.08 -7.24
N GLY A 376 3.02 -18.38 -8.49
CA GLY A 376 3.82 -17.96 -9.65
C GLY A 376 3.81 -16.45 -9.85
N VAL A 377 2.65 -15.81 -9.69
CA VAL A 377 2.52 -14.35 -9.76
C VAL A 377 3.32 -13.67 -8.65
N ILE A 378 3.26 -14.20 -7.42
CA ILE A 378 4.00 -13.67 -6.27
C ILE A 378 5.51 -13.72 -6.52
N GLU A 379 6.04 -14.76 -7.14
CA GLU A 379 7.47 -14.85 -7.45
C GLU A 379 7.91 -13.83 -8.51
N ILE A 380 7.08 -13.60 -9.54
CA ILE A 380 7.33 -12.55 -10.54
C ILE A 380 7.29 -11.16 -9.88
N LEU A 381 6.30 -10.91 -9.01
CA LEU A 381 6.19 -9.66 -8.26
C LEU A 381 7.39 -9.42 -7.35
N ARG A 382 7.85 -10.45 -6.63
CA ARG A 382 9.06 -10.40 -5.81
C ARG A 382 10.29 -10.00 -6.63
N HIS A 383 10.51 -10.66 -7.77
CA HIS A 383 11.61 -10.33 -8.66
C HIS A 383 11.52 -8.87 -9.13
N GLN A 384 10.34 -8.44 -9.62
CA GLN A 384 10.15 -7.08 -10.12
C GLN A 384 10.38 -6.02 -9.03
N VAL A 385 9.84 -6.23 -7.83
CA VAL A 385 10.01 -5.28 -6.73
C VAL A 385 11.45 -5.28 -6.22
N ALA A 386 12.16 -6.41 -6.22
CA ALA A 386 13.58 -6.47 -5.90
C ALA A 386 14.43 -5.64 -6.89
N TYR A 387 14.15 -5.79 -8.19
CA TYR A 387 14.79 -4.99 -9.23
C TYR A 387 14.49 -3.50 -9.06
N ASN A 388 13.21 -3.14 -8.86
CA ASN A 388 12.79 -1.76 -8.63
C ASN A 388 13.48 -1.17 -7.39
N THR A 389 13.61 -1.94 -6.31
CA THR A 389 14.27 -1.51 -5.06
C THR A 389 15.71 -1.04 -5.32
N LEU A 390 16.46 -1.77 -6.15
CA LEU A 390 17.85 -1.39 -6.47
C LEU A 390 17.91 -0.07 -7.23
N ILE A 391 17.05 0.12 -8.23
CA ILE A 391 17.01 1.37 -9.01
C ILE A 391 16.49 2.53 -8.15
N SER A 392 15.41 2.33 -7.40
CA SER A 392 14.85 3.30 -6.46
C SER A 392 15.85 3.72 -5.38
N SER A 393 16.81 2.86 -5.01
CA SER A 393 17.84 3.21 -4.03
C SER A 393 18.76 4.35 -4.49
N CYS A 394 18.85 4.60 -5.80
CA CYS A 394 19.59 5.73 -6.38
C CYS A 394 18.77 7.04 -6.37
N VAL A 395 17.46 6.98 -6.11
CA VAL A 395 16.54 8.13 -6.25
C VAL A 395 16.35 8.84 -4.92
N SER A 396 16.64 10.14 -4.89
CA SER A 396 16.59 11.01 -3.71
C SER A 396 15.91 12.33 -4.05
N GLU A 397 15.17 12.90 -3.09
CA GLU A 397 14.51 14.21 -3.23
C GLU A 397 15.46 15.38 -2.95
N LYS A 398 16.60 15.11 -2.31
CA LYS A 398 17.49 16.16 -1.83
C LYS A 398 18.21 16.80 -3.02
N HIS A 399 17.86 18.05 -3.29
CA HIS A 399 18.67 18.94 -4.13
C HIS A 399 19.89 19.40 -3.33
N ILE A 400 21.07 19.28 -3.92
CA ILE A 400 22.31 19.78 -3.33
C ILE A 400 22.56 21.22 -3.83
N ASN A 401 22.93 22.10 -2.89
CA ASN A 401 23.58 23.38 -3.19
C ASN A 401 24.99 23.09 -3.75
N GLU A 402 25.34 23.70 -4.88
CA GLU A 402 26.45 23.42 -5.82
C GLU A 402 27.89 23.39 -5.26
N ASP A 403 28.13 23.38 -3.94
CA ASP A 403 29.42 23.73 -3.32
C ASP A 403 30.18 22.57 -2.64
N ASP A 404 30.03 21.33 -3.12
CA ASP A 404 30.81 20.18 -2.61
C ASP A 404 31.86 19.69 -3.61
N SER A 405 33.13 19.96 -3.33
CA SER A 405 34.30 19.57 -4.16
C SER A 405 34.63 18.07 -4.17
N GLU A 406 33.81 17.22 -3.52
CA GLU A 406 34.03 15.76 -3.40
C GLU A 406 32.75 14.98 -3.79
N LEU A 407 32.35 15.07 -5.05
CA LEU A 407 31.22 14.32 -5.61
C LEU A 407 31.71 13.12 -6.43
N LEU A 408 31.15 11.94 -6.14
CA LEU A 408 31.35 10.73 -6.94
C LEU A 408 30.19 10.57 -7.93
N TYR A 409 30.52 10.41 -9.21
CA TYR A 409 29.54 10.30 -10.28
C TYR A 409 29.33 8.85 -10.70
N PHE A 410 28.06 8.47 -10.86
CA PHE A 410 27.62 7.14 -11.26
C PHE A 410 26.57 7.26 -12.36
N GLU A 411 26.72 6.48 -13.42
CA GLU A 411 25.69 6.34 -14.46
C GLU A 411 25.05 4.96 -14.37
N VAL A 412 23.71 4.94 -14.26
CA VAL A 412 22.90 3.72 -14.18
C VAL A 412 22.20 3.52 -15.51
N LEU A 413 22.56 2.44 -16.21
CA LEU A 413 22.03 2.10 -17.53
C LEU A 413 21.36 0.73 -17.50
N PRO A 414 20.17 0.58 -18.08
CA PRO A 414 19.59 -0.74 -18.27
C PRO A 414 20.44 -1.59 -19.22
N HIS A 415 20.58 -2.89 -18.95
CA HIS A 415 21.39 -3.81 -19.77
C HIS A 415 20.54 -4.91 -20.42
N LYS A 416 19.77 -5.65 -19.62
CA LYS A 416 18.76 -6.63 -20.07
C LYS A 416 17.53 -6.53 -19.16
N ASN A 417 16.49 -7.33 -19.43
CA ASN A 417 15.24 -7.30 -18.66
C ASN A 417 15.43 -7.52 -17.14
N THR A 418 16.45 -8.28 -16.75
CA THR A 418 16.77 -8.61 -15.35
C THR A 418 18.05 -7.96 -14.84
N SER A 419 18.78 -7.22 -15.69
CA SER A 419 20.11 -6.68 -15.34
C SER A 419 20.32 -5.24 -15.77
N PHE A 420 21.25 -4.59 -15.07
CA PHE A 420 21.64 -3.21 -15.34
C PHE A 420 23.10 -2.99 -14.99
N SER A 421 23.65 -1.91 -15.51
CA SER A 421 25.05 -1.54 -15.36
C SER A 421 25.18 -0.25 -14.58
N VAL A 422 26.18 -0.18 -13.71
CA VAL A 422 26.58 1.03 -12.99
C VAL A 422 28.00 1.39 -13.40
N PHE A 423 28.15 2.49 -14.14
CA PHE A 423 29.43 3.02 -14.59
C PHE A 423 29.94 4.08 -13.61
N PHE A 424 31.24 4.09 -13.38
CA PHE A 424 31.91 5.00 -12.46
C PHE A 424 33.39 5.17 -12.84
N LEU A 425 34.01 6.25 -12.35
CA LEU A 425 35.46 6.43 -12.47
C LEU A 425 36.17 5.46 -11.53
N HIS A 426 37.25 4.84 -12.01
CA HIS A 426 38.04 3.93 -11.22
C HIS A 426 38.57 4.65 -9.96
N PRO A 427 38.44 4.08 -8.74
CA PRO A 427 38.83 4.80 -7.52
C PRO A 427 40.33 5.15 -7.40
N VAL A 428 41.17 4.53 -8.23
CA VAL A 428 42.63 4.68 -8.22
C VAL A 428 43.15 5.39 -9.48
N GLU A 429 42.48 5.21 -10.61
CA GLU A 429 42.95 5.63 -11.96
C GLU A 429 41.86 6.46 -12.64
N ASP A 430 42.21 7.17 -13.72
CA ASP A 430 41.25 8.02 -14.45
C ASP A 430 40.40 7.25 -15.51
N ASN A 431 40.44 5.92 -15.49
CA ASN A 431 39.68 5.06 -16.41
C ASN A 431 38.26 4.75 -15.90
N LEU A 432 37.36 4.38 -16.82
CA LEU A 432 35.99 3.96 -16.47
C LEU A 432 35.96 2.50 -16.02
N ALA A 433 35.21 2.24 -14.95
CA ALA A 433 34.86 0.93 -14.44
C ALA A 433 33.33 0.73 -14.50
N CYS A 434 32.90 -0.53 -14.54
CA CYS A 434 31.49 -0.88 -14.63
C CYS A 434 31.17 -2.10 -13.76
N VAL A 435 30.07 -2.04 -13.01
CA VAL A 435 29.49 -3.22 -12.36
C VAL A 435 28.18 -3.55 -13.05
N ILE A 436 28.07 -4.76 -13.60
CA ILE A 436 26.80 -5.33 -14.07
C ILE A 436 26.15 -6.04 -12.90
N ILE A 437 24.88 -5.74 -12.64
CA ILE A 437 24.05 -6.35 -11.59
C ILE A 437 22.91 -7.09 -12.28
N ASP A 438 22.82 -8.41 -12.11
CA ASP A 438 21.75 -9.25 -12.64
C ASP A 438 20.91 -9.84 -11.51
N VAL A 439 19.63 -9.48 -11.48
CA VAL A 439 18.66 -9.95 -10.50
C VAL A 439 18.06 -11.25 -11.03
N ILE A 440 18.57 -12.39 -10.58
CA ILE A 440 18.06 -13.70 -11.02
C ILE A 440 16.72 -13.99 -10.33
N THR A 441 16.67 -13.81 -9.01
CA THR A 441 15.45 -13.85 -8.21
C THR A 441 15.48 -12.73 -7.17
N SER A 442 14.39 -12.52 -6.43
CA SER A 442 14.39 -11.58 -5.30
C SER A 442 15.42 -11.88 -4.20
N ARG A 443 15.98 -13.11 -4.19
CA ARG A 443 16.91 -13.62 -3.18
C ARG A 443 18.31 -13.87 -3.75
N GLU A 444 18.44 -13.86 -5.08
CA GLU A 444 19.67 -14.18 -5.78
C GLU A 444 20.02 -13.11 -6.81
N VAL A 445 21.18 -12.49 -6.60
CA VAL A 445 21.76 -11.47 -7.46
C VAL A 445 23.17 -11.89 -7.82
N GLN A 446 23.52 -11.76 -9.09
CA GLN A 446 24.86 -11.94 -9.62
C GLN A 446 25.44 -10.57 -9.98
N CYS A 447 26.75 -10.40 -9.79
CA CYS A 447 27.43 -9.15 -10.10
C CYS A 447 28.73 -9.43 -10.83
N HIS A 448 29.04 -8.61 -11.83
CA HIS A 448 30.29 -8.70 -12.59
C HIS A 448 30.98 -7.35 -12.65
N LEU A 449 32.18 -7.26 -12.09
CA LEU A 449 33.02 -6.06 -12.14
C LEU A 449 33.91 -6.10 -13.38
N HIS A 450 33.74 -5.11 -14.25
CA HIS A 450 34.56 -4.88 -15.42
C HIS A 450 35.47 -3.66 -15.20
N LEU A 451 36.77 -3.89 -15.32
CA LEU A 451 37.83 -2.88 -15.25
C LEU A 451 38.57 -2.81 -16.58
N ASN A 452 39.27 -1.71 -16.85
CA ASN A 452 40.21 -1.68 -17.96
C ASN A 452 41.33 -2.71 -17.67
N PRO A 453 41.73 -3.58 -18.61
CA PRO A 453 42.80 -4.56 -18.40
C PRO A 453 44.14 -3.97 -17.94
N GLN A 454 44.37 -2.68 -18.17
CA GLN A 454 45.57 -1.96 -17.75
C GLN A 454 45.49 -1.42 -16.32
N ASP A 455 44.30 -1.37 -15.72
CA ASP A 455 44.10 -0.84 -14.38
C ASP A 455 44.49 -1.86 -13.30
N PRO A 456 44.94 -1.39 -12.12
CA PRO A 456 45.14 -2.26 -10.99
C PRO A 456 43.81 -2.86 -10.55
N THR A 457 43.82 -4.15 -10.22
CA THR A 457 42.62 -4.86 -9.77
C THR A 457 42.02 -4.20 -8.52
N LEU A 458 40.69 -4.14 -8.41
CA LEU A 458 40.06 -3.76 -7.15
C LEU A 458 40.02 -4.97 -6.20
N ASN A 459 40.15 -4.72 -4.89
CA ASN A 459 39.95 -5.75 -3.85
C ASN A 459 38.47 -6.17 -3.69
N SER A 460 37.63 -5.83 -4.65
CA SER A 460 36.20 -6.11 -4.68
C SER A 460 35.93 -7.14 -5.76
N SER A 461 35.91 -8.42 -5.39
CA SER A 461 35.52 -9.49 -6.32
C SER A 461 34.02 -9.45 -6.62
N ASP A 462 33.62 -10.08 -7.72
CA ASP A 462 32.21 -10.32 -8.09
C ASP A 462 31.39 -10.86 -6.91
N ASP A 463 31.91 -11.87 -6.21
CA ASP A 463 31.31 -12.47 -5.02
C ASP A 463 31.16 -11.48 -3.85
N PHE A 464 32.15 -10.60 -3.65
CA PHE A 464 32.09 -9.57 -2.62
C PHE A 464 30.95 -8.59 -2.92
N ILE A 465 30.85 -8.13 -4.17
CA ILE A 465 29.82 -7.19 -4.62
C ILE A 465 28.44 -7.84 -4.52
N ALA A 466 28.27 -9.07 -5.02
CA ALA A 466 27.01 -9.79 -4.95
C ALA A 466 26.54 -9.98 -3.50
N ARG A 467 27.45 -10.31 -2.57
CA ARG A 467 27.12 -10.38 -1.12
C ARG A 467 26.73 -9.03 -0.54
N ALA A 468 27.40 -7.95 -0.95
CA ALA A 468 27.04 -6.60 -0.52
C ALA A 468 25.63 -6.23 -0.99
N VAL A 469 25.33 -6.45 -2.28
CA VAL A 469 24.00 -6.20 -2.87
C VAL A 469 22.93 -7.02 -2.13
N LYS A 470 23.14 -8.32 -1.91
CA LYS A 470 22.17 -9.18 -1.19
C LYS A 470 21.89 -8.71 0.25
N ARG A 471 22.85 -8.06 0.91
CA ARG A 471 22.71 -7.59 2.30
C ARG A 471 22.01 -6.26 2.43
N CYS A 472 22.09 -5.38 1.43
CA CYS A 472 21.53 -4.03 1.53
C CYS A 472 20.45 -3.73 0.50
N MET A 473 20.41 -4.42 -0.63
CA MET A 473 19.60 -4.09 -1.80
C MET A 473 19.65 -2.59 -2.15
N SER A 474 20.85 -2.02 -2.10
CA SER A 474 21.09 -0.59 -2.31
C SER A 474 22.38 -0.36 -3.10
N VAL A 475 22.23 0.19 -4.30
CA VAL A 475 23.35 0.53 -5.19
C VAL A 475 24.30 1.54 -4.53
N PRO A 476 23.83 2.63 -3.87
CA PRO A 476 24.73 3.53 -3.15
C PRO A 476 25.59 2.87 -2.08
N VAL A 477 25.00 1.98 -1.27
CA VAL A 477 25.75 1.28 -0.22
C VAL A 477 26.82 0.37 -0.81
N VAL A 478 26.53 -0.27 -1.95
CA VAL A 478 27.48 -1.13 -2.68
C VAL A 478 28.63 -0.31 -3.26
N MET A 479 28.33 0.81 -3.94
CA MET A 479 29.38 1.69 -4.49
C MET A 479 30.28 2.24 -3.39
N ARG A 480 29.72 2.66 -2.24
CA ARG A 480 30.50 3.05 -1.08
C ARG A 480 31.43 1.92 -0.60
N ALA A 481 30.95 0.69 -0.56
CA ALA A 481 31.77 -0.46 -0.14
C ALA A 481 32.94 -0.71 -1.11
N ILE A 482 32.71 -0.58 -2.42
CA ILE A 482 33.75 -0.70 -3.44
C ILE A 482 34.81 0.40 -3.26
N PHE A 483 34.40 1.66 -3.15
CA PHE A 483 35.32 2.80 -2.97
C PHE A 483 36.10 2.71 -1.65
N ARG A 484 35.45 2.31 -0.55
CA ARG A 484 36.10 2.12 0.75
C ARG A 484 37.14 0.99 0.70
N ASN A 485 36.87 -0.10 0.00
CA ASN A 485 37.84 -1.19 -0.17
C ASN A 485 39.04 -0.76 -1.03
N ALA A 486 38.80 0.05 -2.06
CA ALA A 486 39.88 0.61 -2.88
C ALA A 486 40.77 1.58 -2.08
N ALA A 487 40.19 2.43 -1.24
CA ALA A 487 40.93 3.37 -0.40
C ALA A 487 41.83 2.67 0.64
N LYS A 488 41.37 1.54 1.21
CA LYS A 488 42.22 0.73 2.12
C LYS A 488 43.49 0.23 1.43
N ARG A 489 43.40 -0.20 0.17
CA ARG A 489 44.57 -0.65 -0.60
C ARG A 489 45.58 0.47 -0.79
N LYS A 490 45.15 1.70 -1.11
CA LYS A 490 46.03 2.87 -1.21
C LYS A 490 46.76 3.21 0.09
N ALA A 491 46.19 2.88 1.24
CA ALA A 491 46.81 3.12 2.54
C ALA A 491 47.79 1.99 2.95
N GLU A 492 47.67 0.81 2.35
CA GLU A 492 48.51 -0.37 2.60
C GLU A 492 49.65 -0.53 1.57
N SER A 493 49.57 0.16 0.43
CA SER A 493 50.63 0.30 -0.60
C SER A 493 51.48 1.53 -0.37
#